data_AF-A0A0G0EJQ8-F1
#
_entry.id   AF-A0A0G0EJQ8-F1
#
_cell.length_a   1.000
_cell.length_b   1.000
_cell.length_c   1.000
_cell.angle_alpha   90.00
_cell.angle_beta   90.00
_cell.angle_gamma   90.00
#
_symmetry.space_group_name_H-M   'P 1'
#
loop_
_entity.id
_entity.type
_entity.pdbx_description
1 polymer ?
#
loop_
_entity_poly.entity_id
_entity_poly.type
_entity_poly.pdbx_seq_one_letter_code
_entity_poly.pdbx_strand_id
1 'polypeptide(L)'
;MKKLKNFFVSLILLLGLIGLGCESPTDPIANLPEVKIHASVMFVPYNGTTTLDWSSFYATTCVASGDWSGDKSLSGTETIRNITAIKTFIITLTGPGGRAIDSVVVTIDVAPVPKIEKFEVTPSLVVLGTQVTLTWDTKNVIKTKGVNFNTNNLGFGSVKVIPTTTTTYGIICTGIDGKTVTEEVTATVTPISIGSYYKNGIIFSIDSSGQHGLVFEELPDLKNWEDAKKNASEKGGRLPSINELLLMYSKKIELGLEGSFYWSYEETSWDKRFALTVIFNLKPESNGLICNSFKEYTSSVLVIRSF
;
A
#
# COMPACT_ATOMS: atom_id res chain seq x y z
N MET A 1 40.56 51.08 47.58
CA MET A 1 41.08 51.91 48.69
C MET A 1 42.40 51.33 49.17
N LYS A 2 43.52 52.08 49.00
CA LYS A 2 44.86 51.94 49.63
C LYS A 2 45.60 50.59 49.37
N LYS A 3 46.88 50.55 48.96
CA LYS A 3 47.99 51.47 49.29
C LYS A 3 48.96 51.73 48.12
N LEU A 4 49.55 52.91 48.26
CA LEU A 4 50.53 53.66 47.47
C LEU A 4 51.97 53.38 47.97
N LYS A 5 53.01 53.39 47.11
CA LYS A 5 54.18 54.30 47.19
C LYS A 5 55.39 53.89 46.32
N ASN A 6 55.96 54.92 45.68
CA ASN A 6 57.26 55.01 45.01
C ASN A 6 58.46 54.58 45.87
N PHE A 7 59.55 54.15 45.21
CA PHE A 7 60.94 54.48 45.61
C PHE A 7 61.88 54.52 44.40
N PHE A 8 62.87 55.42 44.46
CA PHE A 8 63.86 55.80 43.43
C PHE A 8 65.27 55.24 43.80
N VAL A 9 66.23 55.36 42.87
CA VAL A 9 67.73 55.21 42.99
C VAL A 9 68.26 53.78 42.72
N SER A 10 68.82 53.43 41.55
CA SER A 10 70.07 53.83 40.84
C SER A 10 71.31 53.02 41.25
N LEU A 11 71.87 52.23 40.33
CA LEU A 11 73.31 51.98 40.23
C LEU A 11 73.68 51.58 38.78
N ILE A 12 74.42 52.46 38.12
CA ILE A 12 75.12 52.22 36.85
C ILE A 12 76.48 51.60 37.19
N LEU A 13 76.87 50.51 36.51
CA LEU A 13 78.27 50.28 36.15
C LEU A 13 78.36 49.62 34.77
N LEU A 14 79.23 50.21 33.95
CA LEU A 14 79.43 50.00 32.52
C LEU A 14 80.53 48.95 32.27
N LEU A 15 80.45 48.22 31.14
CA LEU A 15 81.53 47.79 30.21
C LEU A 15 81.45 46.32 29.78
N GLY A 16 81.54 46.10 28.45
CA GLY A 16 82.09 44.87 27.88
C GLY A 16 81.24 44.18 26.82
N LEU A 17 81.23 44.75 25.61
CA LEU A 17 80.73 44.14 24.38
C LEU A 17 81.59 42.91 24.02
N ILE A 18 81.00 41.71 23.96
CA ILE A 18 81.41 40.66 23.00
C ILE A 18 80.11 40.06 22.47
N GLY A 19 79.81 40.34 21.20
CA GLY A 19 78.65 39.80 20.51
C GLY A 19 78.77 38.30 20.34
N LEU A 20 77.85 37.57 20.97
CA LEU A 20 77.33 36.33 20.42
C LEU A 20 76.00 36.70 19.79
N GLY A 21 75.94 36.66 18.47
CA GLY A 21 74.69 36.85 17.73
C GLY A 21 73.66 35.85 18.26
N CYS A 22 72.67 36.35 18.98
CA CYS A 22 71.40 35.66 19.08
C CYS A 22 70.68 35.99 17.77
N GLU A 23 71.03 35.28 16.70
CA GLU A 23 70.13 35.18 15.56
C GLU A 23 68.84 34.56 16.10
N SER A 24 67.79 35.37 16.20
CA SER A 24 66.43 34.85 16.34
C SER A 24 66.25 33.83 15.22
N PRO A 25 65.90 32.57 15.49
CA PRO A 25 65.62 31.62 14.42
C PRO A 25 64.52 32.25 13.58
N THR A 26 64.83 32.58 12.33
CA THR A 26 63.82 32.96 11.35
C THR A 26 62.97 31.73 11.16
N ASP A 27 61.79 31.70 11.78
CA ASP A 27 60.83 30.63 11.59
C ASP A 27 60.58 30.52 10.07
N PRO A 28 60.87 29.37 9.43
CA PRO A 28 60.64 29.23 8.00
C PRO A 28 59.18 29.54 7.73
N ILE A 29 58.91 30.50 6.83
CA ILE A 29 57.54 30.91 6.49
C ILE A 29 56.75 29.65 6.12
N ALA A 30 55.82 29.27 6.99
CA ALA A 30 55.04 28.06 6.81
C ALA A 30 53.97 28.32 5.74
N ASN A 31 54.19 27.78 4.54
CA ASN A 31 53.24 27.93 3.43
C ASN A 31 51.92 27.24 3.76
N LEU A 32 50.80 27.93 3.49
CA LEU A 32 49.47 27.35 3.62
C LEU A 32 49.32 26.19 2.62
N PRO A 33 48.77 25.03 3.02
CA PRO A 33 48.48 23.96 2.09
C PRO A 33 47.60 24.39 0.93
N GLU A 34 47.81 23.79 -0.25
CA GLU A 34 46.92 23.91 -1.40
C GLU A 34 46.45 22.52 -1.81
N VAL A 35 45.19 22.41 -2.19
CA VAL A 35 44.61 21.16 -2.70
C VAL A 35 43.82 21.44 -3.97
N LYS A 36 43.85 20.48 -4.89
CA LYS A 36 42.96 20.44 -6.06
C LYS A 36 42.41 19.04 -6.19
N ILE A 37 41.09 18.89 -6.09
CA ILE A 37 40.39 17.65 -6.42
C ILE A 37 39.55 17.84 -7.67
N HIS A 38 39.60 16.86 -8.56
CA HIS A 38 38.80 16.84 -9.79
C HIS A 38 38.12 15.49 -9.94
N ALA A 39 36.94 15.48 -10.56
CA ALA A 39 36.29 14.28 -11.04
C ALA A 39 36.43 14.23 -12.57
N SER A 40 36.75 13.06 -13.12
CA SER A 40 36.84 12.87 -14.57
C SER A 40 35.52 13.17 -15.28
N VAL A 41 34.39 12.88 -14.63
CA VAL A 41 33.03 13.29 -15.01
C VAL A 41 32.22 13.69 -13.79
N MET A 42 31.54 14.84 -13.85
CA MET A 42 30.66 15.35 -12.78
C MET A 42 29.21 14.88 -12.93
N PHE A 43 28.85 14.36 -14.11
CA PHE A 43 27.52 13.84 -14.45
C PHE A 43 27.70 12.40 -14.95
N VAL A 44 27.13 11.44 -14.24
CA VAL A 44 27.23 10.01 -14.58
C VAL A 44 25.85 9.42 -14.82
N PRO A 45 25.71 8.41 -15.69
CA PRO A 45 24.47 7.62 -15.74
C PRO A 45 24.26 6.89 -14.40
N TYR A 46 23.02 6.47 -14.13
CA TYR A 46 22.72 5.63 -12.97
C TYR A 46 23.57 4.33 -12.98
N ASN A 47 24.12 3.95 -11.83
CA ASN A 47 25.15 2.90 -11.68
C ASN A 47 26.49 3.20 -12.39
N GLY A 48 26.68 4.44 -12.84
CA GLY A 48 27.90 4.87 -13.52
C GLY A 48 29.09 4.98 -12.56
N THR A 49 30.20 5.44 -13.14
CA THR A 49 31.50 5.52 -12.47
C THR A 49 32.16 6.86 -12.77
N THR A 50 32.95 7.36 -11.83
CA THR A 50 33.83 8.52 -12.01
C THR A 50 35.18 8.24 -11.38
N THR A 51 36.24 8.86 -11.87
CA THR A 51 37.56 8.80 -11.22
C THR A 51 37.83 10.14 -10.57
N LEU A 52 38.15 10.12 -9.29
CA LEU A 52 38.61 11.28 -8.53
C LEU A 52 40.13 11.35 -8.62
N ASP A 53 40.66 12.50 -8.98
CA ASP A 53 42.09 12.77 -9.05
C ASP A 53 42.41 13.98 -8.16
N TRP A 54 43.40 13.86 -7.28
CA TRP A 54 43.80 14.96 -6.40
C TRP A 54 45.31 15.16 -6.34
N SER A 55 45.68 16.41 -6.08
CA SER A 55 47.06 16.84 -5.85
C SER A 55 47.11 17.85 -4.73
N SER A 56 48.25 17.91 -4.04
CA SER A 56 48.48 18.85 -2.95
C SER A 56 49.87 19.47 -2.96
N PHE A 57 49.97 20.65 -2.36
CA PHE A 57 51.23 21.33 -2.07
C PHE A 57 51.26 21.77 -0.60
N TYR A 58 52.46 21.79 -0.01
CA TYR A 58 52.73 22.25 1.36
C TYR A 58 51.95 21.53 2.49
N ALA A 59 51.35 20.37 2.19
CA ALA A 59 50.63 19.53 3.16
C ALA A 59 51.50 18.38 3.69
N THR A 60 51.22 17.97 4.92
CA THR A 60 51.83 16.80 5.58
C THR A 60 50.84 15.64 5.68
N THR A 61 49.54 15.91 5.78
CA THR A 61 48.49 14.89 5.82
C THR A 61 47.33 15.24 4.89
N CYS A 62 46.63 14.20 4.42
CA CYS A 62 45.47 14.32 3.54
C CYS A 62 44.38 13.34 4.00
N VAL A 63 43.18 13.84 4.25
CA VAL A 63 42.05 13.06 4.78
C VAL A 63 40.80 13.29 3.94
N ALA A 64 40.18 12.20 3.49
CA ALA A 64 38.91 12.20 2.76
C ALA A 64 37.71 12.14 3.70
N SER A 65 36.62 12.82 3.32
CA SER A 65 35.33 12.79 4.02
C SER A 65 34.15 13.07 3.07
N GLY A 66 32.91 12.84 3.53
CA GLY A 66 31.70 12.90 2.71
C GLY A 66 31.29 11.50 2.24
N ASP A 67 31.12 11.31 0.94
CA ASP A 67 30.75 10.03 0.31
C ASP A 67 31.94 9.07 0.07
N TRP A 68 33.07 9.38 0.70
CA TRP A 68 34.32 8.62 0.74
C TRP A 68 35.02 8.94 2.07
N SER A 69 36.04 8.16 2.44
CA SER A 69 36.65 8.30 3.77
C SER A 69 38.10 7.84 3.82
N GLY A 70 38.77 8.24 4.90
CA GLY A 70 40.06 7.71 5.34
C GLY A 70 41.25 8.58 4.94
N ASP A 71 42.41 8.19 5.43
CA ASP A 71 43.68 8.83 5.07
C ASP A 71 44.02 8.54 3.61
N LYS A 72 44.49 9.57 2.90
CA LYS A 72 44.89 9.51 1.50
C LYS A 72 46.34 9.93 1.36
N SER A 73 46.99 9.44 0.30
CA SER A 73 48.27 9.99 -0.14
C SER A 73 48.13 11.47 -0.52
N LEU A 74 49.21 12.24 -0.44
CA LEU A 74 49.22 13.67 -0.78
C LEU A 74 48.83 13.95 -2.25
N SER A 75 48.92 12.95 -3.12
CA SER A 75 48.35 12.94 -4.46
C SER A 75 47.90 11.53 -4.81
N GLY A 76 46.89 11.40 -5.65
CA GLY A 76 46.40 10.08 -6.06
C GLY A 76 45.15 10.13 -6.93
N THR A 77 44.68 8.93 -7.25
CA THR A 77 43.50 8.69 -8.08
C THR A 77 42.63 7.61 -7.45
N GLU A 78 41.30 7.75 -7.45
CA GLU A 78 40.37 6.75 -6.92
C GLU A 78 39.11 6.65 -7.78
N THR A 79 38.80 5.43 -8.28
CA THR A 79 37.59 5.20 -9.07
C THR A 79 36.42 4.87 -8.16
N ILE A 80 35.39 5.73 -8.21
CA ILE A 80 34.10 5.49 -7.55
C ILE A 80 33.17 4.79 -8.53
N ARG A 81 32.57 3.68 -8.08
CA ARG A 81 31.65 2.86 -8.87
C ARG A 81 30.24 2.85 -8.28
N ASN A 82 29.28 2.40 -9.07
CA ASN A 82 27.88 2.22 -8.65
C ASN A 82 27.26 3.50 -8.07
N ILE A 83 27.44 4.62 -8.75
CA ILE A 83 26.87 5.89 -8.31
C ILE A 83 25.35 5.87 -8.56
N THR A 84 24.59 5.83 -7.47
CA THR A 84 23.11 5.72 -7.46
C THR A 84 22.40 6.93 -6.84
N ALA A 85 23.15 7.88 -6.28
CA ALA A 85 22.66 9.16 -5.79
C ALA A 85 23.73 10.25 -6.00
N ILE A 86 23.39 11.51 -5.70
CA ILE A 86 24.36 12.60 -5.65
C ILE A 86 25.42 12.26 -4.60
N LYS A 87 26.70 12.43 -4.97
CA LYS A 87 27.86 12.15 -4.13
C LYS A 87 28.69 13.41 -3.94
N THR A 88 29.09 13.69 -2.71
CA THR A 88 29.99 14.81 -2.36
C THR A 88 31.29 14.27 -1.78
N PHE A 89 32.40 14.55 -2.45
CA PHE A 89 33.73 14.09 -2.05
C PHE A 89 34.55 15.27 -1.56
N ILE A 90 34.85 15.31 -0.26
CA ILE A 90 35.61 16.36 0.41
C ILE A 90 37.01 15.86 0.73
N ILE A 91 38.03 16.66 0.44
CA ILE A 91 39.42 16.40 0.81
C ILE A 91 39.92 17.50 1.74
N THR A 92 40.55 17.12 2.84
CA THR A 92 41.13 18.04 3.82
C THR A 92 42.61 17.79 3.99
N LEU A 93 43.41 18.83 3.79
CA LEU A 93 44.84 18.81 4.00
C LEU A 93 45.23 19.52 5.29
N THR A 94 46.28 19.02 5.95
CA THR A 94 46.92 19.70 7.07
C THR A 94 48.42 19.77 6.83
N GLY A 95 49.01 20.93 7.09
CA GLY A 95 50.45 21.17 7.00
C GLY A 95 50.90 22.25 7.99
N PRO A 96 52.20 22.59 8.03
CA PRO A 96 52.75 23.55 8.97
C PRO A 96 52.10 24.94 8.89
N GLY A 97 51.66 25.35 7.69
CA GLY A 97 50.98 26.63 7.47
C GLY A 97 49.47 26.62 7.74
N GLY A 98 48.88 25.50 8.19
CA GLY A 98 47.46 25.39 8.51
C GLY A 98 46.74 24.27 7.75
N ARG A 99 45.48 24.52 7.36
CA ARG A 99 44.60 23.55 6.69
C ARG A 99 44.01 24.11 5.41
N ALA A 100 43.83 23.24 4.42
CA ALA A 100 43.09 23.53 3.18
C ALA A 100 42.03 22.46 2.94
N ILE A 101 40.92 22.85 2.31
CA ILE A 101 39.78 21.98 2.04
C ILE A 101 39.31 22.26 0.62
N ASP A 102 39.02 21.20 -0.13
CA ASP A 102 38.37 21.28 -1.44
C ASP A 102 37.38 20.12 -1.58
N SER A 103 36.44 20.24 -2.52
CA SER A 103 35.39 19.25 -2.71
C SER A 103 34.91 19.20 -4.15
N VAL A 104 34.51 18.00 -4.58
CA VAL A 104 33.82 17.79 -5.86
C VAL A 104 32.48 17.08 -5.64
N VAL A 105 31.46 17.53 -6.37
CA VAL A 105 30.12 16.93 -6.36
C VAL A 105 29.91 16.18 -7.67
N VAL A 106 29.49 14.93 -7.58
CA VAL A 106 29.14 14.08 -8.72
C VAL A 106 27.65 13.79 -8.66
N THR A 107 26.96 14.10 -9.75
CA THR A 107 25.51 13.99 -9.87
C THR A 107 25.13 12.94 -10.92
N ILE A 108 23.86 12.52 -10.91
CA ILE A 108 23.34 11.57 -11.90
C ILE A 108 22.64 12.35 -13.01
N ASP A 109 23.08 12.14 -14.24
CA ASP A 109 22.58 12.87 -15.42
C ASP A 109 21.25 12.32 -15.94
N VAL A 110 21.10 10.99 -15.88
CA VAL A 110 19.91 10.28 -16.34
C VAL A 110 19.45 9.30 -15.27
N ALA A 111 18.55 9.76 -14.40
CA ALA A 111 17.83 8.87 -13.51
C ALA A 111 16.86 8.01 -14.33
N PRO A 112 16.79 6.69 -14.09
CA PRO A 112 15.87 5.85 -14.80
C PRO A 112 14.43 6.25 -14.43
N VAL A 113 13.61 6.50 -15.45
CA VAL A 113 12.22 6.98 -15.26
C VAL A 113 11.41 5.89 -14.56
N PRO A 114 10.72 6.18 -13.45
CA PRO A 114 9.83 5.22 -12.80
C PRO A 114 8.67 4.89 -13.73
N LYS A 115 8.33 3.61 -13.82
CA LYS A 115 7.26 3.11 -14.68
C LYS A 115 6.39 2.11 -13.93
N ILE A 116 5.09 2.20 -14.15
CA ILE A 116 4.14 1.16 -13.77
C ILE A 116 4.00 0.26 -14.99
N GLU A 117 4.47 -0.98 -14.87
CA GLU A 117 4.40 -1.97 -15.96
C GLU A 117 3.04 -2.67 -15.96
N LYS A 118 2.43 -2.78 -14.77
CA LYS A 118 1.12 -3.38 -14.57
C LYS A 118 0.44 -2.78 -13.35
N PHE A 119 -0.83 -2.41 -13.48
CA PHE A 119 -1.72 -2.20 -12.35
C PHE A 119 -3.14 -2.64 -12.74
N GLU A 120 -3.64 -3.69 -12.11
CA GLU A 120 -4.90 -4.32 -12.49
C GLU A 120 -5.74 -4.69 -11.26
N VAL A 121 -7.05 -4.70 -11.45
CA VAL A 121 -8.03 -5.23 -10.49
C VAL A 121 -8.84 -6.35 -11.15
N THR A 122 -8.82 -7.53 -10.54
CA THR A 122 -9.49 -8.72 -11.09
C THR A 122 -10.31 -9.45 -10.01
N PRO A 123 -11.60 -9.70 -10.26
CA PRO A 123 -12.43 -9.13 -11.34
C PRO A 123 -12.68 -7.62 -11.13
N SER A 124 -12.95 -6.88 -12.22
CA SER A 124 -13.26 -5.43 -12.17
C SER A 124 -14.73 -5.12 -11.91
N LEU A 125 -15.60 -6.12 -12.01
CA LEU A 125 -17.02 -6.06 -11.69
C LEU A 125 -17.35 -7.17 -10.70
N VAL A 126 -17.91 -6.78 -9.55
CA VAL A 126 -18.19 -7.66 -8.42
C VAL A 126 -19.53 -7.34 -7.80
N VAL A 127 -20.19 -8.35 -7.24
CA VAL A 127 -21.34 -8.13 -6.35
C VAL A 127 -20.83 -7.75 -4.97
N LEU A 128 -21.59 -6.94 -4.24
CA LEU A 128 -21.32 -6.59 -2.84
C LEU A 128 -20.88 -7.80 -2.00
N GLY A 129 -19.82 -7.63 -1.22
CA GLY A 129 -19.30 -8.66 -0.31
C GLY A 129 -18.37 -9.69 -0.96
N THR A 130 -18.09 -9.55 -2.26
CA THR A 130 -17.10 -10.41 -2.95
C THR A 130 -15.73 -9.73 -3.01
N GLN A 131 -14.67 -10.54 -3.00
CA GLN A 131 -13.29 -10.02 -3.03
C GLN A 131 -12.85 -9.69 -4.46
N VAL A 132 -11.99 -8.69 -4.59
CA VAL A 132 -11.17 -8.44 -5.79
C VAL A 132 -9.70 -8.59 -5.44
N THR A 133 -8.89 -8.85 -6.46
CA THR A 133 -7.43 -8.94 -6.34
C THR A 133 -6.80 -7.77 -7.09
N LEU A 134 -6.08 -6.92 -6.36
CA LEU A 134 -5.20 -5.90 -6.94
C LEU A 134 -3.85 -6.53 -7.21
N THR A 135 -3.27 -6.27 -8.38
CA THR A 135 -1.94 -6.75 -8.77
C THR A 135 -1.15 -5.61 -9.39
N TRP A 136 0.12 -5.46 -9.00
CA TRP A 136 1.00 -4.44 -9.54
C TRP A 136 2.39 -4.98 -9.85
N ASP A 137 3.02 -4.37 -10.85
CA ASP A 137 4.42 -4.55 -11.22
C ASP A 137 4.99 -3.21 -11.68
N THR A 138 6.20 -2.89 -11.24
CA THR A 138 6.81 -1.57 -11.43
C THR A 138 8.29 -1.69 -11.75
N LYS A 139 8.82 -0.67 -12.43
CA LYS A 139 10.21 -0.62 -12.87
C LYS A 139 10.83 0.72 -12.48
N ASN A 140 12.08 0.67 -11.99
CA ASN A 140 12.84 1.85 -11.54
C ASN A 140 12.18 2.62 -10.38
N VAL A 141 11.50 1.90 -9.48
CA VAL A 141 10.76 2.47 -8.35
C VAL A 141 11.46 2.08 -7.05
N ILE A 142 11.63 3.06 -6.16
CA ILE A 142 12.22 2.86 -4.82
C ILE A 142 11.17 2.88 -3.70
N LYS A 143 9.97 3.40 -3.99
CA LYS A 143 8.87 3.50 -3.04
C LYS A 143 7.53 3.35 -3.74
N THR A 144 6.64 2.52 -3.18
CA THR A 144 5.25 2.39 -3.63
C THR A 144 4.30 2.75 -2.51
N LYS A 145 3.17 3.38 -2.86
CA LYS A 145 2.07 3.69 -1.96
C LYS A 145 0.75 3.39 -2.65
N GLY A 146 -0.06 2.54 -2.03
CA GLY A 146 -1.44 2.31 -2.44
C GLY A 146 -2.37 3.42 -1.93
N VAL A 147 -3.39 3.73 -2.74
CA VAL A 147 -4.55 4.54 -2.39
C VAL A 147 -5.73 3.57 -2.27
N ASN A 148 -6.36 3.52 -1.10
CA ASN A 148 -7.39 2.53 -0.73
C ASN A 148 -6.90 1.07 -0.62
N PHE A 149 -5.59 0.84 -0.62
CA PHE A 149 -4.97 -0.45 -0.30
C PHE A 149 -3.52 -0.26 0.18
N ASN A 150 -2.86 -1.32 0.63
CA ASN A 150 -1.47 -1.29 1.07
C ASN A 150 -0.56 -2.11 0.14
N THR A 151 0.53 -1.51 -0.34
CA THR A 151 1.56 -2.17 -1.16
C THR A 151 2.70 -2.77 -0.33
N ASN A 152 2.75 -2.48 0.98
CA ASN A 152 3.90 -2.74 1.86
C ASN A 152 5.23 -2.20 1.33
N ASN A 153 5.17 -1.10 0.56
CA ASN A 153 6.31 -0.51 -0.13
C ASN A 153 7.03 -1.46 -1.12
N LEU A 154 6.35 -2.51 -1.61
CA LEU A 154 6.89 -3.45 -2.58
C LEU A 154 6.68 -2.96 -4.02
N GLY A 155 7.69 -3.12 -4.87
CA GLY A 155 7.65 -2.77 -6.29
C GLY A 155 6.82 -3.74 -7.15
N PHE A 156 6.56 -4.94 -6.66
CA PHE A 156 5.66 -5.92 -7.26
C PHE A 156 4.85 -6.59 -6.16
N GLY A 157 3.63 -7.01 -6.47
CA GLY A 157 2.81 -7.70 -5.49
C GLY A 157 1.36 -7.86 -5.87
N SER A 158 0.63 -8.46 -4.94
CA SER A 158 -0.80 -8.62 -5.04
C SER A 158 -1.45 -8.54 -3.65
N VAL A 159 -2.64 -7.95 -3.58
CA VAL A 159 -3.44 -7.90 -2.36
C VAL A 159 -4.90 -8.16 -2.67
N LYS A 160 -5.58 -8.89 -1.78
CA LYS A 160 -7.03 -9.10 -1.83
C LYS A 160 -7.73 -8.06 -0.97
N VAL A 161 -8.79 -7.47 -1.51
CA VAL A 161 -9.63 -6.47 -0.83
C VAL A 161 -11.10 -6.78 -1.10
N ILE A 162 -11.99 -6.34 -0.21
CA ILE A 162 -13.44 -6.56 -0.34
C ILE A 162 -14.12 -5.18 -0.39
N PRO A 163 -14.27 -4.58 -1.59
CA PRO A 163 -14.96 -3.30 -1.73
C PRO A 163 -16.45 -3.43 -1.40
N THR A 164 -16.98 -2.52 -0.60
CA THR A 164 -18.42 -2.45 -0.27
C THR A 164 -19.20 -1.47 -1.16
N THR A 165 -18.49 -0.62 -1.89
CA THR A 165 -19.04 0.30 -2.90
C THR A 165 -18.09 0.35 -4.08
N THR A 166 -18.51 0.92 -5.21
CA THR A 166 -17.61 1.13 -6.35
C THR A 166 -16.42 1.97 -5.90
N THR A 167 -15.23 1.38 -5.93
CA THR A 167 -14.01 1.96 -5.38
C THR A 167 -12.95 2.07 -6.46
N THR A 168 -12.39 3.27 -6.61
CA THR A 168 -11.18 3.49 -7.38
C THR A 168 -9.96 3.29 -6.49
N TYR A 169 -9.05 2.44 -6.93
CA TYR A 169 -7.76 2.19 -6.32
C TYR A 169 -6.69 2.88 -7.15
N GLY A 170 -5.73 3.51 -6.47
CA GLY A 170 -4.61 4.19 -7.12
C GLY A 170 -3.28 3.66 -6.60
N ILE A 171 -2.27 3.59 -7.45
CA ILE A 171 -0.89 3.32 -7.04
C ILE A 171 -0.02 4.54 -7.32
N ILE A 172 0.80 4.92 -6.35
CA ILE A 172 1.78 6.01 -6.46
C ILE A 172 3.17 5.39 -6.32
N CYS A 173 3.99 5.56 -7.34
CA CYS A 173 5.33 4.99 -7.42
C CYS A 173 6.37 6.10 -7.52
N THR A 174 7.37 6.11 -6.63
CA THR A 174 8.44 7.11 -6.57
C THR A 174 9.75 6.52 -7.09
N GLY A 175 10.38 7.20 -8.04
CA GLY A 175 11.73 6.90 -8.54
C GLY A 175 12.84 7.46 -7.65
N ILE A 176 14.09 7.12 -7.97
CA ILE A 176 15.27 7.55 -7.19
C ILE A 176 15.49 9.06 -7.19
N ASP A 177 14.99 9.76 -8.22
CA ASP A 177 15.02 11.22 -8.35
C ASP A 177 13.87 11.91 -7.59
N GLY A 178 13.04 11.13 -6.86
CA GLY A 178 11.89 11.63 -6.13
C GLY A 178 10.66 11.89 -7.01
N LYS A 179 10.75 11.73 -8.35
CA LYS A 179 9.58 11.89 -9.23
C LYS A 179 8.61 10.73 -9.04
N THR A 180 7.33 11.03 -9.28
CA THR A 180 6.25 10.07 -9.10
C THR A 180 5.50 9.80 -10.38
N VAL A 181 5.13 8.55 -10.60
CA VAL A 181 4.11 8.13 -11.57
C VAL A 181 2.93 7.52 -10.82
N THR A 182 1.74 7.67 -11.39
CA THR A 182 0.49 7.22 -10.77
C THR A 182 -0.40 6.54 -11.80
N GLU A 183 -1.14 5.53 -11.35
CA GLU A 183 -2.14 4.83 -12.17
C GLU A 183 -3.34 4.46 -11.29
N GLU A 184 -4.52 4.36 -11.91
CA GLU A 184 -5.77 4.06 -11.22
C GLU A 184 -6.53 2.92 -11.92
N VAL A 185 -7.17 2.08 -11.12
CA VAL A 185 -8.09 1.03 -11.57
C VAL A 185 -9.36 1.07 -10.73
N THR A 186 -10.50 0.75 -11.31
CA THR A 186 -11.79 0.80 -10.61
C THR A 186 -12.40 -0.58 -10.48
N ALA A 187 -12.77 -0.95 -9.25
CA ALA A 187 -13.64 -2.08 -8.98
C ALA A 187 -15.08 -1.57 -8.88
N THR A 188 -15.91 -1.94 -9.85
CA THR A 188 -17.34 -1.63 -9.83
C THR A 188 -18.05 -2.64 -8.94
N VAL A 189 -18.74 -2.15 -7.92
CA VAL A 189 -19.57 -2.98 -7.05
C VAL A 189 -21.01 -2.83 -7.49
N THR A 190 -21.60 -3.91 -8.01
CA THR A 190 -23.04 -3.97 -8.21
C THR A 190 -23.70 -4.14 -6.84
N PRO A 191 -24.58 -3.20 -6.44
CA PRO A 191 -25.33 -3.37 -5.21
C PRO A 191 -26.17 -4.64 -5.31
N ILE A 192 -26.29 -5.32 -4.18
CA ILE A 192 -27.26 -6.40 -4.05
C ILE A 192 -28.66 -5.77 -4.05
N SER A 193 -29.58 -6.37 -4.81
CA SER A 193 -30.99 -5.98 -4.78
C SER A 193 -31.86 -7.19 -4.44
N ILE A 194 -33.01 -6.94 -3.78
CA ILE A 194 -34.00 -7.98 -3.54
C ILE A 194 -34.40 -8.57 -4.90
N GLY A 195 -34.33 -9.89 -5.02
CA GLY A 195 -34.56 -10.60 -6.27
C GLY A 195 -33.30 -10.92 -7.08
N SER A 196 -32.14 -10.32 -6.78
CA SER A 196 -30.88 -10.70 -7.44
C SER A 196 -30.44 -12.12 -7.03
N TYR A 197 -29.77 -12.81 -7.96
CA TYR A 197 -29.10 -14.09 -7.67
C TYR A 197 -27.86 -13.87 -6.81
N TYR A 198 -27.65 -14.75 -5.85
CA TYR A 198 -26.40 -14.83 -5.10
C TYR A 198 -26.17 -16.26 -4.61
N LYS A 199 -24.98 -16.81 -4.89
CA LYS A 199 -24.66 -18.23 -4.72
C LYS A 199 -25.77 -19.10 -5.35
N ASN A 200 -26.38 -20.01 -4.58
CA ASN A 200 -27.43 -20.93 -5.04
C ASN A 200 -28.85 -20.44 -4.67
N GLY A 201 -29.05 -19.14 -4.47
CA GLY A 201 -30.34 -18.59 -4.04
C GLY A 201 -30.63 -17.18 -4.58
N ILE A 202 -31.72 -16.60 -4.06
CA ILE A 202 -32.19 -15.24 -4.37
C ILE A 202 -32.18 -14.42 -3.08
N ILE A 203 -31.74 -13.17 -3.16
CA ILE A 203 -31.81 -12.25 -2.02
C ILE A 203 -33.28 -11.89 -1.71
N PHE A 204 -33.73 -12.26 -0.51
CA PHE A 204 -35.09 -11.96 -0.01
C PHE A 204 -35.15 -10.69 0.84
N SER A 205 -34.05 -10.35 1.51
CA SER A 205 -33.93 -9.19 2.37
C SER A 205 -32.49 -8.68 2.38
N ILE A 206 -32.34 -7.39 2.64
CA ILE A 206 -31.06 -6.72 2.84
C ILE A 206 -31.21 -5.91 4.12
N ASP A 207 -30.37 -6.16 5.12
CA ASP A 207 -30.40 -5.39 6.35
C ASP A 207 -29.65 -4.05 6.20
N SER A 208 -29.66 -3.23 7.25
CA SER A 208 -28.98 -1.92 7.25
C SER A 208 -27.46 -2.01 7.12
N SER A 209 -26.87 -3.20 7.27
CA SER A 209 -25.44 -3.46 7.09
C SER A 209 -25.08 -4.01 5.70
N GLY A 210 -26.09 -4.27 4.85
CA GLY A 210 -25.90 -4.90 3.53
C GLY A 210 -25.77 -6.43 3.59
N GLN A 211 -25.96 -7.05 4.76
CA GLN A 211 -26.08 -8.50 4.86
C GLN A 211 -27.45 -8.95 4.33
N HIS A 212 -27.48 -10.16 3.80
CA HIS A 212 -28.64 -10.68 3.08
C HIS A 212 -28.82 -12.18 3.39
N GLY A 213 -30.07 -12.60 3.60
CA GLY A 213 -30.41 -13.99 3.92
C GLY A 213 -30.47 -14.87 2.66
N LEU A 214 -29.84 -16.06 2.69
CA LEU A 214 -29.76 -16.97 1.54
C LEU A 214 -29.68 -18.45 1.94
N VAL A 215 -30.00 -19.27 0.95
CA VAL A 215 -30.22 -20.73 0.94
C VAL A 215 -31.70 -21.03 1.13
N PHE A 216 -32.34 -21.33 0.00
CA PHE A 216 -33.50 -22.20 0.00
C PHE A 216 -33.06 -23.63 -0.35
N GLU A 217 -33.66 -24.61 0.29
CA GLU A 217 -33.56 -26.02 -0.08
C GLU A 217 -34.98 -26.50 -0.38
N GLU A 218 -35.19 -27.07 -1.57
CA GLU A 218 -36.42 -27.80 -1.87
C GLU A 218 -36.28 -29.23 -1.33
N LEU A 219 -37.24 -29.66 -0.53
CA LEU A 219 -37.26 -31.02 0.00
C LEU A 219 -37.89 -31.98 -1.00
N PRO A 220 -37.34 -33.20 -1.15
CA PRO A 220 -37.84 -34.17 -2.14
C PRO A 220 -39.24 -34.70 -1.82
N ASP A 221 -39.63 -34.71 -0.54
CA ASP A 221 -40.93 -35.23 -0.11
C ASP A 221 -41.96 -34.11 0.08
N LEU A 222 -43.17 -34.35 -0.41
CA LEU A 222 -44.33 -33.52 -0.06
C LEU A 222 -44.69 -33.72 1.41
N LYS A 223 -45.00 -32.63 2.12
CA LYS A 223 -45.35 -32.68 3.56
C LYS A 223 -46.60 -31.87 3.86
N ASN A 224 -47.32 -32.29 4.90
CA ASN A 224 -48.38 -31.47 5.49
C ASN A 224 -47.74 -30.23 6.16
N TRP A 225 -48.57 -29.24 6.49
CA TRP A 225 -48.06 -27.93 6.88
C TRP A 225 -47.25 -27.94 8.19
N GLU A 226 -47.66 -28.73 9.19
CA GLU A 226 -46.93 -28.81 10.46
C GLU A 226 -45.62 -29.59 10.32
N ASP A 227 -45.61 -30.69 9.58
CA ASP A 227 -44.39 -31.44 9.29
C ASP A 227 -43.41 -30.63 8.44
N ALA A 228 -43.92 -29.81 7.51
CA ALA A 228 -43.11 -28.90 6.71
C ALA A 228 -42.42 -27.84 7.59
N LYS A 229 -43.15 -27.21 8.52
CA LYS A 229 -42.57 -26.26 9.49
C LYS A 229 -41.53 -26.91 10.38
N LYS A 230 -41.85 -28.07 10.95
CA LYS A 230 -40.95 -28.82 11.82
C LYS A 230 -39.66 -29.16 11.08
N ASN A 231 -39.77 -29.69 9.86
CA ASN A 231 -38.59 -30.07 9.08
C ASN A 231 -37.73 -28.87 8.67
N ALA A 232 -38.36 -27.76 8.29
CA ALA A 232 -37.66 -26.51 8.02
C ALA A 232 -36.85 -26.06 9.26
N SER A 233 -37.45 -26.12 10.45
CA SER A 233 -36.79 -25.80 11.71
C SER A 233 -35.65 -26.76 12.06
N GLU A 234 -35.82 -28.07 11.86
CA GLU A 234 -34.78 -29.08 12.08
C GLU A 234 -33.56 -28.89 11.16
N LYS A 235 -33.78 -28.31 9.97
CA LYS A 235 -32.73 -27.90 9.03
C LYS A 235 -32.13 -26.52 9.34
N GLY A 236 -32.51 -25.89 10.45
CA GLY A 236 -32.03 -24.57 10.84
C GLY A 236 -32.60 -23.42 10.02
N GLY A 237 -33.79 -23.60 9.45
CA GLY A 237 -34.49 -22.60 8.65
C GLY A 237 -35.97 -22.46 9.01
N ARG A 238 -36.73 -21.84 8.10
CA ARG A 238 -38.19 -21.65 8.20
C ARG A 238 -38.84 -21.81 6.84
N LEU A 239 -40.17 -21.96 6.83
CA LEU A 239 -40.94 -21.79 5.61
C LEU A 239 -40.88 -20.33 5.11
N PRO A 240 -41.01 -20.09 3.80
CA PRO A 240 -41.08 -18.75 3.22
C PRO A 240 -42.38 -18.01 3.59
N SER A 241 -42.35 -16.68 3.56
CA SER A 241 -43.56 -15.84 3.49
C SER A 241 -44.19 -15.92 2.10
N ILE A 242 -45.41 -15.42 1.97
CA ILE A 242 -46.05 -15.27 0.66
C ILE A 242 -45.27 -14.34 -0.27
N ASN A 243 -44.74 -13.23 0.23
CA ASN A 243 -43.95 -12.30 -0.59
C ASN A 243 -42.66 -12.95 -1.11
N GLU A 244 -41.99 -13.75 -0.27
CA GLU A 244 -40.80 -14.51 -0.68
C GLU A 244 -41.16 -15.57 -1.74
N LEU A 245 -42.28 -16.29 -1.58
CA LEU A 245 -42.76 -17.24 -2.58
C LEU A 245 -43.10 -16.57 -3.91
N LEU A 246 -43.75 -15.40 -3.91
CA LEU A 246 -44.06 -14.65 -5.13
C LEU A 246 -42.79 -14.18 -5.84
N LEU A 247 -41.76 -13.79 -5.08
CA LEU A 247 -40.46 -13.45 -5.64
C LEU A 247 -39.78 -14.68 -6.28
N MET A 248 -39.78 -15.83 -5.60
CA MET A 248 -39.25 -17.09 -6.15
C MET A 248 -40.03 -17.54 -7.39
N TYR A 249 -41.36 -17.37 -7.38
CA TYR A 249 -42.23 -17.69 -8.51
C TYR A 249 -41.82 -16.93 -9.77
N SER A 250 -41.50 -15.63 -9.65
CA SER A 250 -41.03 -14.82 -10.78
C SER A 250 -39.75 -15.34 -11.44
N LYS A 251 -39.03 -16.22 -10.74
CA LYS A 251 -37.72 -16.79 -11.11
C LYS A 251 -37.72 -18.31 -11.14
N LYS A 252 -38.89 -18.96 -11.10
CA LYS A 252 -39.03 -20.42 -10.90
C LYS A 252 -38.25 -21.28 -11.89
N ILE A 253 -38.14 -20.84 -13.16
CA ILE A 253 -37.40 -21.57 -14.21
C ILE A 253 -35.91 -21.59 -13.90
N GLU A 254 -35.34 -20.42 -13.59
CA GLU A 254 -33.92 -20.26 -13.27
C GLU A 254 -33.55 -20.95 -11.95
N LEU A 255 -34.51 -21.09 -11.03
CA LEU A 255 -34.34 -21.80 -9.77
C LEU A 255 -34.57 -23.32 -9.85
N GLY A 256 -35.07 -23.83 -10.98
CA GLY A 256 -35.43 -25.25 -11.12
C GLY A 256 -36.55 -25.70 -10.18
N LEU A 257 -37.49 -24.82 -9.85
CA LEU A 257 -38.62 -25.14 -8.96
C LEU A 257 -39.73 -25.84 -9.73
N GLU A 258 -39.92 -27.13 -9.44
CA GLU A 258 -40.85 -28.01 -10.19
C GLU A 258 -42.16 -28.28 -9.45
N GLY A 259 -42.22 -28.03 -8.13
CA GLY A 259 -43.41 -28.24 -7.30
C GLY A 259 -44.64 -27.49 -7.81
N SER A 260 -45.82 -28.09 -7.65
CA SER A 260 -47.08 -27.48 -8.09
C SER A 260 -47.58 -26.40 -7.13
N PHE A 261 -47.43 -26.63 -5.83
CA PHE A 261 -47.78 -25.71 -4.75
C PHE A 261 -46.64 -25.69 -3.75
N TYR A 262 -46.35 -24.53 -3.19
CA TYR A 262 -45.37 -24.39 -2.11
C TYR A 262 -46.00 -23.77 -0.88
N TRP A 263 -45.71 -24.37 0.28
CA TRP A 263 -46.16 -23.84 1.57
C TRP A 263 -45.49 -22.51 1.92
N SER A 264 -46.29 -21.58 2.46
CA SER A 264 -45.78 -20.47 3.26
C SER A 264 -45.87 -20.78 4.76
N TYR A 265 -45.20 -19.98 5.61
CA TYR A 265 -45.42 -20.03 7.06
C TYR A 265 -46.75 -19.39 7.49
N GLU A 266 -47.49 -18.75 6.58
CA GLU A 266 -48.67 -17.96 6.90
C GLU A 266 -49.93 -18.83 7.02
N GLU A 267 -50.67 -18.65 8.10
CA GLU A 267 -52.01 -19.23 8.29
C GLU A 267 -53.08 -18.28 7.73
N THR A 268 -54.24 -18.81 7.36
CA THR A 268 -55.37 -17.93 7.06
C THR A 268 -55.90 -17.30 8.35
N SER A 269 -56.31 -16.04 8.28
CA SER A 269 -56.84 -15.31 9.44
C SER A 269 -58.22 -15.80 9.89
N TRP A 270 -58.98 -16.43 8.99
CA TRP A 270 -60.38 -16.80 9.20
C TRP A 270 -60.58 -18.26 9.60
N ASP A 271 -59.66 -19.17 9.28
CA ASP A 271 -59.74 -20.58 9.70
C ASP A 271 -58.34 -21.21 9.86
N LYS A 272 -58.03 -21.61 11.11
CA LYS A 272 -56.75 -22.21 11.47
C LYS A 272 -56.50 -23.59 10.89
N ARG A 273 -57.48 -24.21 10.23
CA ARG A 273 -57.28 -25.44 9.46
C ARG A 273 -56.57 -25.20 8.13
N PHE A 274 -56.47 -23.96 7.69
CA PHE A 274 -55.86 -23.57 6.42
C PHE A 274 -54.56 -22.81 6.62
N ALA A 275 -53.64 -23.02 5.68
CA ALA A 275 -52.44 -22.22 5.51
C ALA A 275 -52.33 -21.77 4.04
N LEU A 276 -51.55 -20.72 3.80
CA LEU A 276 -51.40 -20.13 2.47
C LEU A 276 -50.33 -20.88 1.67
N THR A 277 -50.65 -21.21 0.42
CA THR A 277 -49.69 -21.69 -0.59
C THR A 277 -49.65 -20.76 -1.81
N VAL A 278 -48.60 -20.86 -2.60
CA VAL A 278 -48.53 -20.24 -3.94
C VAL A 278 -48.47 -21.34 -4.99
N ILE A 279 -49.25 -21.19 -6.06
CA ILE A 279 -49.22 -22.11 -7.21
C ILE A 279 -48.01 -21.80 -8.08
N PHE A 280 -47.13 -22.77 -8.29
CA PHE A 280 -45.97 -22.61 -9.17
C PHE A 280 -46.20 -23.28 -10.52
N ASN A 281 -46.64 -24.53 -10.54
CA ASN A 281 -46.76 -25.35 -11.76
C ASN A 281 -48.05 -26.17 -11.76
N LEU A 282 -49.13 -25.60 -12.35
CA LEU A 282 -50.43 -26.28 -12.42
C LEU A 282 -51.16 -26.02 -13.74
N LYS A 283 -51.65 -24.80 -13.94
CA LYS A 283 -52.16 -24.29 -15.21
C LYS A 283 -51.64 -22.87 -15.41
N PRO A 284 -51.29 -22.46 -16.64
CA PRO A 284 -50.67 -21.14 -16.89
C PRO A 284 -51.42 -19.98 -16.24
N GLU A 285 -52.74 -19.97 -16.31
CA GLU A 285 -53.63 -18.93 -15.75
C GLU A 285 -53.73 -18.92 -14.22
N SER A 286 -53.31 -20.00 -13.57
CA SER A 286 -53.39 -20.16 -12.11
C SER A 286 -52.04 -19.96 -11.42
N ASN A 287 -50.93 -20.03 -12.17
CA ASN A 287 -49.60 -19.89 -11.61
C ASN A 287 -49.38 -18.47 -11.04
N GLY A 288 -48.79 -18.39 -9.85
CA GLY A 288 -48.60 -17.15 -9.09
C GLY A 288 -49.78 -16.76 -8.19
N LEU A 289 -50.90 -17.50 -8.23
CA LEU A 289 -52.02 -17.26 -7.33
C LEU A 289 -51.74 -17.78 -5.91
N ILE A 290 -52.26 -17.06 -4.92
CA ILE A 290 -52.27 -17.45 -3.51
C ILE A 290 -53.51 -18.32 -3.26
N CYS A 291 -53.31 -19.46 -2.58
CA CYS A 291 -54.36 -20.44 -2.30
C CYS A 291 -54.50 -20.68 -0.80
N ASN A 292 -55.73 -20.89 -0.35
CA ASN A 292 -56.03 -21.40 0.98
C ASN A 292 -56.02 -22.94 0.91
N SER A 293 -55.01 -23.58 1.50
CA SER A 293 -54.84 -25.03 1.46
C SER A 293 -55.06 -25.64 2.84
N PHE A 294 -55.79 -26.75 2.92
CA PHE A 294 -55.95 -27.49 4.17
C PHE A 294 -54.58 -27.97 4.66
N LYS A 295 -54.27 -27.72 5.94
CA LYS A 295 -52.98 -28.06 6.54
C LYS A 295 -52.66 -29.55 6.54
N GLU A 296 -53.67 -30.41 6.47
CA GLU A 296 -53.53 -31.87 6.40
C GLU A 296 -53.08 -32.38 5.02
N TYR A 297 -53.25 -31.58 3.96
CA TYR A 297 -52.79 -31.94 2.62
C TYR A 297 -51.28 -31.78 2.50
N THR A 298 -50.67 -32.55 1.60
CA THR A 298 -49.23 -32.46 1.35
C THR A 298 -48.92 -31.48 0.22
N SER A 299 -47.82 -30.76 0.34
CA SER A 299 -47.34 -29.78 -0.64
C SER A 299 -45.82 -29.73 -0.66
N SER A 300 -45.24 -29.08 -1.68
CA SER A 300 -43.78 -28.92 -1.78
C SER A 300 -43.27 -27.98 -0.68
N VAL A 301 -42.06 -28.24 -0.20
CA VAL A 301 -41.47 -27.55 0.95
C VAL A 301 -40.19 -26.84 0.52
N LEU A 302 -40.15 -25.53 0.75
CA LEU A 302 -38.93 -24.72 0.65
C LEU A 302 -38.49 -24.30 2.04
N VAL A 303 -37.19 -24.43 2.32
CA VAL A 303 -36.59 -24.06 3.61
C VAL A 303 -35.71 -22.84 3.43
N ILE A 304 -36.14 -21.66 3.91
CA ILE A 304 -35.31 -20.45 3.93
C ILE A 304 -34.41 -20.45 5.17
N ARG A 305 -33.11 -20.16 4.98
CA ARG A 305 -32.15 -19.95 6.06
C ARG A 305 -31.63 -18.51 6.03
N SER A 306 -31.37 -17.96 7.22
CA SER A 306 -30.65 -16.70 7.38
C SER A 306 -29.15 -17.00 7.50
N PHE A 307 -28.29 -16.11 7.03
CA PHE A 307 -26.86 -16.11 7.36
C PHE A 307 -26.60 -15.10 8.46
#